data_AF-G8R8K4-F1
#
_entry.id   AF-G8R8K4-F1
#
_cell.length_a   1.000
_cell.length_b   1.000
_cell.length_c   1.000
_cell.angle_alpha   90.00
_cell.angle_beta   90.00
_cell.angle_gamma   90.00
#
_symmetry.space_group_name_H-M   'P 1'
#
loop_
_entity.id
_entity.type
_entity.pdbx_description
1 polymer ?
#
loop_
_entity_poly.entity_id
_entity_poly.type
_entity_poly.pdbx_seq_one_letter_code
_entity_poly.pdbx_strand_id
1 'polypeptide(L)'
;MKKSFAFLLLALLTFTTQAQLDCSRQLDCRIIAKSGMRLRATPSLKAKVVTSVPYDSMVVACQETFGEMTYEEMTGFWRKVEFRGKSGFMFDGFLEIIAVRNPTWNAEPDTTVMEEPKEEEKPLATTTKSSKYSLMTETYNYCGDANKIDAGLIWYGFYPPDASKGQNYVSVKEVEVNVVLSKTKVGKGLEFDVETNDENRSIFLIGLNRKLEAEGMHIKDNSEQLRYGGRKVFPGQELVLGQNEKPIKLSATGNVESSGPCPELTNYKLSLKGEKYFLPVEQNITEELVHNGQCGMPEIYWYGDFTGDGVPEIIFVSVYKEKNHFTLFISDPHQDNAIVRKEAEWVIDKCY
;
A
#
# COMPACT_ATOMS: atom_id res chain seq x y z
N MET A 1 -77.79 -40.06 11.82
CA MET A 1 -76.45 -40.55 11.42
C MET A 1 -75.80 -39.50 10.50
N LYS A 2 -74.50 -39.20 10.76
CA LYS A 2 -73.51 -38.46 9.91
C LYS A 2 -73.81 -36.96 9.67
N LYS A 3 -73.19 -36.00 10.38
CA LYS A 3 -71.80 -35.47 10.31
C LYS A 3 -71.34 -35.15 8.88
N SER A 4 -71.11 -33.87 8.57
CA SER A 4 -69.76 -33.34 8.34
C SER A 4 -69.74 -31.83 8.10
N PHE A 5 -68.95 -31.16 8.94
CA PHE A 5 -68.37 -29.84 8.78
C PHE A 5 -67.49 -29.79 7.51
N ALA A 6 -67.56 -28.72 6.73
CA ALA A 6 -66.53 -28.38 5.76
C ALA A 6 -65.79 -27.14 6.28
N PHE A 7 -64.55 -27.36 6.76
CA PHE A 7 -63.66 -26.35 7.30
C PHE A 7 -62.90 -25.66 6.16
N LEU A 8 -62.85 -24.33 6.25
CA LEU A 8 -62.10 -23.39 5.45
C LEU A 8 -60.58 -23.69 5.56
N LEU A 9 -59.87 -23.87 4.44
CA LEU A 9 -58.40 -23.90 4.42
C LEU A 9 -57.89 -22.79 3.49
N LEU A 10 -57.63 -21.62 4.07
CA LEU A 10 -56.99 -20.50 3.39
C LEU A 10 -55.46 -20.68 3.52
N ALA A 11 -54.81 -21.16 2.46
CA ALA A 11 -53.36 -21.32 2.41
C ALA A 11 -52.68 -19.95 2.23
N LEU A 12 -52.06 -19.45 3.31
CA LEU A 12 -51.17 -18.29 3.28
C LEU A 12 -49.81 -18.72 2.68
N LEU A 13 -49.60 -18.41 1.40
CA LEU A 13 -48.28 -18.41 0.78
C LEU A 13 -47.48 -17.22 1.32
N THR A 14 -46.63 -17.46 2.33
CA THR A 14 -45.61 -16.50 2.73
C THR A 14 -44.46 -16.55 1.74
N PHE A 15 -44.41 -15.60 0.81
CA PHE A 15 -43.19 -15.33 0.03
C PHE A 15 -42.12 -14.81 1.00
N THR A 16 -41.11 -15.63 1.30
CA THR A 16 -39.89 -15.15 1.95
C THR A 16 -39.09 -14.35 0.92
N THR A 17 -39.22 -13.03 0.97
CA THR A 17 -38.30 -12.15 0.26
C THR A 17 -36.90 -12.35 0.86
N GLN A 18 -36.00 -13.01 0.14
CA GLN A 18 -34.58 -12.94 0.47
C GLN A 18 -34.16 -11.48 0.32
N ALA A 19 -33.81 -10.83 1.43
CA ALA A 19 -33.25 -9.50 1.41
C ALA A 19 -31.88 -9.60 0.73
N GLN A 20 -31.82 -9.28 -0.56
CA GLN A 20 -30.58 -9.19 -1.29
C GLN A 20 -29.78 -7.99 -0.77
N LEU A 21 -28.47 -8.19 -0.57
CA LEU A 21 -27.57 -7.10 -0.23
C LEU A 21 -27.51 -6.07 -1.36
N ASP A 22 -28.27 -4.98 -1.19
CA ASP A 22 -28.26 -3.83 -2.09
C ASP A 22 -26.96 -3.02 -1.90
N CYS A 23 -26.07 -3.12 -2.89
CA CYS A 23 -24.80 -2.40 -3.04
C CYS A 23 -24.62 -2.01 -4.51
N SER A 24 -23.89 -0.93 -4.79
CA SER A 24 -23.50 -0.61 -6.17
C SER A 24 -22.54 -1.66 -6.75
N ARG A 25 -21.72 -2.30 -5.91
CA ARG A 25 -20.81 -3.40 -6.25
C ARG A 25 -20.63 -4.36 -5.07
N GLN A 26 -20.47 -5.64 -5.37
CA GLN A 26 -20.30 -6.70 -4.38
C GLN A 26 -18.89 -7.32 -4.46
N LEU A 27 -18.36 -7.71 -3.31
CA LEU A 27 -17.07 -8.35 -3.13
C LEU A 27 -17.29 -9.74 -2.54
N ASP A 28 -16.69 -10.76 -3.12
CA ASP A 28 -16.58 -12.07 -2.48
C ASP A 28 -15.36 -12.05 -1.57
N CYS A 29 -15.58 -12.20 -0.26
CA CYS A 29 -14.52 -12.10 0.74
C CYS A 29 -14.40 -13.38 1.55
N ARG A 30 -13.17 -13.70 1.97
CA ARG A 30 -12.84 -14.78 2.92
C ARG A 30 -12.50 -14.20 4.29
N ILE A 31 -13.02 -14.81 5.36
CA ILE A 31 -12.68 -14.41 6.73
C ILE A 31 -11.29 -14.94 7.12
N ILE A 32 -10.34 -14.04 7.34
CA ILE A 32 -8.95 -14.40 7.71
C ILE A 32 -8.67 -14.35 9.23
N ALA A 33 -9.58 -13.78 10.03
CA ALA A 33 -9.46 -13.81 11.48
C ALA A 33 -9.61 -15.24 12.02
N LYS A 34 -8.55 -15.80 12.62
CA LYS A 34 -8.54 -17.18 13.18
C LYS A 34 -9.65 -17.43 14.22
N SER A 35 -10.06 -16.41 14.94
CA SER A 35 -11.17 -16.46 15.91
C SER A 35 -12.57 -16.38 15.28
N GLY A 36 -12.64 -16.20 13.95
CA GLY A 36 -13.84 -15.79 13.24
C GLY A 36 -14.18 -14.31 13.48
N MET A 37 -15.32 -13.89 12.95
CA MET A 37 -15.78 -12.51 12.99
C MET A 37 -17.22 -12.39 13.47
N ARG A 38 -17.55 -11.23 14.06
CA ARG A 38 -18.93 -10.91 14.48
C ARG A 38 -19.56 -10.00 13.44
N LEU A 39 -20.66 -10.45 12.83
CA LEU A 39 -21.53 -9.62 12.00
C LEU A 39 -22.39 -8.76 12.92
N ARG A 40 -22.39 -7.45 12.73
CA ARG A 40 -23.06 -6.50 13.65
C ARG A 40 -24.19 -5.74 13.00
N ALA A 41 -25.15 -5.26 13.79
CA ALA A 41 -26.31 -4.56 13.27
C ALA A 41 -25.98 -3.15 12.73
N THR A 42 -24.95 -2.50 13.29
CA THR A 42 -24.44 -1.19 12.87
C THR A 42 -22.90 -1.21 12.89
N PRO A 43 -22.22 -0.28 12.18
CA PRO A 43 -20.75 -0.22 12.10
C PRO A 43 -20.12 0.27 13.42
N SER A 44 -20.17 -0.58 14.46
CA SER A 44 -19.63 -0.27 15.78
C SER A 44 -19.34 -1.52 16.58
N LEU A 45 -18.22 -1.55 17.33
CA LEU A 45 -17.93 -2.64 18.27
C LEU A 45 -18.96 -2.81 19.39
N LYS A 46 -19.71 -1.76 19.72
CA LYS A 46 -20.76 -1.78 20.74
C LYS A 46 -22.11 -2.25 20.20
N ALA A 47 -22.23 -2.39 18.87
CA ALA A 47 -23.48 -2.79 18.23
C ALA A 47 -23.84 -4.25 18.53
N LYS A 48 -25.14 -4.53 18.52
CA LYS A 48 -25.70 -5.88 18.67
C LYS A 48 -25.09 -6.81 17.60
N VAL A 49 -24.63 -7.97 18.05
CA VAL A 49 -24.14 -9.03 17.16
C VAL A 49 -25.34 -9.73 16.52
N VAL A 50 -25.38 -9.74 15.19
CA VAL A 50 -26.38 -10.42 14.36
C VAL A 50 -26.08 -11.91 14.28
N THR A 51 -24.81 -12.25 14.02
CA THR A 51 -24.30 -13.63 14.02
C THR A 51 -22.78 -13.63 14.13
N SER A 52 -22.19 -14.78 14.44
CA SER A 52 -20.77 -15.03 14.25
C SER A 52 -20.54 -15.73 12.91
N VAL A 53 -19.42 -15.43 12.26
CA VAL A 53 -18.97 -15.98 10.99
C VAL A 53 -17.61 -16.64 11.23
N PRO A 54 -17.47 -17.95 10.99
CA PRO A 54 -16.22 -18.67 11.25
C PRO A 54 -15.05 -18.18 10.38
N TYR A 55 -13.83 -18.49 10.83
CA TYR A 55 -12.62 -18.43 10.00
C TYR A 55 -12.81 -19.22 8.69
N ASP A 56 -12.16 -18.78 7.61
CA ASP A 56 -12.18 -19.39 6.27
C ASP A 56 -13.57 -19.41 5.61
N SER A 57 -14.56 -18.76 6.21
CA SER A 57 -15.90 -18.64 5.62
C SER A 57 -15.92 -17.59 4.52
N MET A 58 -16.67 -17.89 3.46
CA MET A 58 -16.97 -16.92 2.41
C MET A 58 -18.16 -16.04 2.79
N VAL A 59 -18.03 -14.74 2.55
CA VAL A 59 -19.06 -13.72 2.74
C VAL A 59 -19.15 -12.82 1.51
N VAL A 60 -20.29 -12.17 1.33
CA VAL A 60 -20.44 -11.14 0.29
C VAL A 60 -20.43 -9.78 0.98
N ALA A 61 -19.52 -8.88 0.61
CA ALA A 61 -19.44 -7.53 1.15
C ALA A 61 -19.83 -6.49 0.10
N CYS A 62 -20.42 -5.38 0.54
CA CYS A 62 -20.51 -4.17 -0.27
C CYS A 62 -19.12 -3.53 -0.41
N GLN A 63 -18.83 -2.96 -1.58
CA GLN A 63 -17.63 -2.14 -1.75
C GLN A 63 -17.69 -0.84 -0.94
N GLU A 64 -18.89 -0.28 -0.72
CA GLU A 64 -19.08 0.92 0.08
C GLU A 64 -18.64 0.73 1.54
N THR A 65 -17.97 1.76 2.07
CA THR A 65 -17.48 1.80 3.45
C THR A 65 -18.38 2.65 4.33
N PHE A 66 -18.45 2.31 5.62
CA PHE A 66 -19.39 2.88 6.60
C PHE A 66 -18.65 3.34 7.86
N GLY A 67 -17.62 4.18 7.65
CA GLY A 67 -16.77 4.73 8.70
C GLY A 67 -15.49 3.93 8.90
N GLU A 68 -14.43 4.63 9.29
CA GLU A 68 -13.14 4.03 9.62
C GLU A 68 -13.13 3.45 11.03
N MET A 69 -12.20 2.55 11.26
CA MET A 69 -11.91 2.02 12.58
C MET A 69 -10.44 1.62 12.67
N THR A 70 -9.86 1.86 13.85
CA THR A 70 -8.60 1.21 14.25
C THR A 70 -8.91 0.15 15.30
N TYR A 71 -8.47 -1.09 15.05
CA TYR A 71 -8.60 -2.22 15.96
C TYR A 71 -7.29 -2.99 16.02
N GLU A 72 -6.71 -3.14 17.22
CA GLU A 72 -5.43 -3.85 17.40
C GLU A 72 -4.33 -3.38 16.43
N GLU A 73 -4.17 -2.05 16.29
CA GLU A 73 -3.20 -1.39 15.39
C GLU A 73 -3.46 -1.56 13.89
N MET A 74 -4.54 -2.25 13.48
CA MET A 74 -5.01 -2.29 12.10
C MET A 74 -6.04 -1.20 11.88
N THR A 75 -5.80 -0.35 10.88
CA THR A 75 -6.79 0.61 10.40
C THR A 75 -7.51 0.03 9.18
N GLY A 76 -8.82 0.22 9.14
CA GLY A 76 -9.67 -0.23 8.04
C GLY A 76 -11.05 0.41 8.14
N PHE A 77 -12.04 -0.18 7.47
CA PHE A 77 -13.38 0.36 7.37
C PHE A 77 -14.44 -0.68 7.75
N TRP A 78 -15.61 -0.18 8.14
CA TRP A 78 -16.79 -1.03 8.21
C TRP A 78 -17.39 -1.24 6.83
N ARG A 79 -17.69 -2.50 6.51
CA ARG A 79 -18.44 -2.86 5.30
C ARG A 79 -19.74 -3.52 5.66
N LYS A 80 -20.75 -3.28 4.84
CA LYS A 80 -22.00 -4.03 4.91
C LYS A 80 -21.74 -5.41 4.30
N VAL A 81 -22.07 -6.48 5.03
CA VAL A 81 -21.75 -7.87 4.68
C VAL A 81 -23.01 -8.72 4.78
N GLU A 82 -23.17 -9.64 3.84
CA GLU A 82 -24.15 -10.72 3.88
C GLU A 82 -23.45 -12.07 4.11
N PHE A 83 -23.97 -12.83 5.07
CA PHE A 83 -23.58 -14.20 5.33
C PHE A 83 -24.80 -15.05 5.64
N ARG A 84 -25.01 -16.10 4.83
CA ARG A 84 -26.13 -17.06 4.99
C ARG A 84 -27.49 -16.37 5.15
N GLY A 85 -27.76 -15.37 4.30
CA GLY A 85 -29.02 -14.60 4.29
C GLY A 85 -29.18 -13.62 5.45
N LYS A 86 -28.15 -13.40 6.27
CA LYS A 86 -28.12 -12.35 7.29
C LYS A 86 -27.20 -11.22 6.84
N SER A 87 -27.72 -10.00 6.83
CA SER A 87 -26.93 -8.80 6.55
C SER A 87 -26.56 -8.05 7.84
N GLY A 88 -25.41 -7.40 7.82
CA GLY A 88 -24.93 -6.56 8.90
C GLY A 88 -23.63 -5.88 8.50
N PHE A 89 -22.80 -5.51 9.47
CA PHE A 89 -21.54 -4.81 9.27
C PHE A 89 -20.37 -5.59 9.88
N MET A 90 -19.25 -5.58 9.19
CA MET A 90 -17.98 -6.17 9.62
C MET A 90 -16.83 -5.20 9.35
N PHE A 91 -15.77 -5.32 10.15
CA PHE A 91 -14.52 -4.58 9.93
C PHE A 91 -13.67 -5.27 8.86
N ASP A 92 -13.32 -4.56 7.80
CA ASP A 92 -12.69 -5.15 6.62
C ASP A 92 -11.21 -5.50 6.77
N GLY A 93 -10.54 -5.05 7.83
CA GLY A 93 -9.16 -5.45 8.15
C GLY A 93 -8.98 -6.96 8.37
N PHE A 94 -10.08 -7.72 8.46
CA PHE A 94 -10.10 -9.19 8.56
C PHE A 94 -10.83 -9.88 7.40
N LEU A 95 -11.06 -9.15 6.30
CA LEU A 95 -11.67 -9.67 5.08
C LEU A 95 -10.61 -9.70 3.98
N GLU A 96 -10.38 -10.87 3.39
CA GLU A 96 -9.57 -11.02 2.19
C GLU A 96 -10.49 -11.03 0.97
N ILE A 97 -10.29 -10.12 0.02
CA ILE A 97 -11.11 -10.02 -1.18
C ILE A 97 -10.63 -11.05 -2.20
N ILE A 98 -11.52 -11.97 -2.56
CA ILE A 98 -11.28 -13.07 -3.50
C ILE A 98 -11.74 -12.69 -4.92
N ALA A 99 -12.88 -12.01 -5.05
CA ALA A 99 -13.41 -11.58 -6.34
C ALA A 99 -14.31 -10.34 -6.22
N VAL A 100 -14.51 -9.64 -7.34
CA VAL A 100 -15.46 -8.52 -7.46
C VAL A 100 -16.59 -8.91 -8.39
N ARG A 101 -17.82 -8.76 -7.93
CA ARG A 101 -19.04 -8.93 -8.74
C ARG A 101 -19.56 -7.56 -9.17
N ASN A 102 -19.53 -7.31 -10.47
CA ASN A 102 -20.27 -6.18 -11.05
C ASN A 102 -21.76 -6.56 -11.11
N PRO A 103 -22.69 -5.62 -10.85
CA PRO A 103 -24.11 -5.88 -11.08
C PRO A 103 -24.37 -5.88 -12.59
N THR A 104 -24.15 -7.02 -13.24
CA THR A 104 -24.74 -7.30 -14.56
C THR A 104 -25.73 -8.45 -14.42
N TRP A 105 -26.95 -8.13 -14.83
CA TRP A 105 -28.15 -8.96 -14.87
C TRP A 105 -27.92 -10.40 -15.37
N ASN A 106 -28.57 -11.34 -14.67
CA ASN A 106 -28.97 -12.71 -15.02
C ASN A 106 -27.96 -13.60 -15.76
N ALA A 107 -27.37 -14.55 -15.03
CA ALA A 107 -27.06 -15.87 -15.55
C ALA A 107 -27.24 -16.92 -14.44
N GLU A 108 -27.94 -18.00 -14.78
CA GLU A 108 -28.25 -19.15 -13.93
C GLU A 108 -26.98 -19.85 -13.40
N PRO A 109 -27.06 -20.61 -12.29
CA PRO A 109 -25.89 -21.27 -11.72
C PRO A 109 -25.52 -22.50 -12.56
N ASP A 110 -24.39 -22.43 -13.28
CA ASP A 110 -23.75 -23.63 -13.82
C ASP A 110 -22.92 -24.29 -12.71
N THR A 111 -23.52 -25.31 -12.11
CA THR A 111 -22.84 -26.24 -11.21
C THR A 111 -21.93 -27.15 -12.04
N THR A 112 -20.62 -26.94 -11.95
CA THR A 112 -19.62 -28.02 -11.82
C THR A 112 -18.24 -27.44 -11.53
N VAL A 113 -17.73 -27.65 -10.31
CA VAL A 113 -16.28 -27.61 -10.06
C VAL A 113 -15.93 -28.91 -9.35
N MET A 114 -15.13 -29.72 -10.03
CA MET A 114 -14.51 -30.93 -9.52
C MET A 114 -13.41 -30.53 -8.53
N GLU A 115 -13.40 -31.15 -7.36
CA GLU A 115 -12.33 -31.00 -6.37
C GLU A 115 -11.06 -31.74 -6.84
N GLU A 116 -9.93 -31.04 -6.86
CA GLU A 116 -8.59 -31.65 -6.86
C GLU A 116 -7.86 -31.37 -5.53
N PRO A 117 -6.88 -32.22 -5.13
CA PRO A 117 -6.49 -32.39 -3.74
C PRO A 117 -5.58 -31.27 -3.21
N LYS A 118 -5.83 -30.89 -1.95
CA LYS A 118 -5.00 -29.98 -1.13
C LYS A 118 -3.59 -30.57 -0.90
N GLU A 119 -2.57 -29.83 -1.33
CA GLU A 119 -1.22 -29.93 -0.80
C GLU A 119 -1.11 -28.98 0.42
N GLU A 120 -0.65 -29.51 1.56
CA GLU A 120 -0.51 -28.76 2.81
C GLU A 120 0.71 -27.84 2.77
N GLU A 121 0.52 -26.57 2.43
CA GLU A 121 1.47 -25.53 2.81
C GLU A 121 1.22 -25.06 4.24
N LYS A 122 2.29 -25.09 5.06
CA LYS A 122 2.29 -24.59 6.43
C LYS A 122 1.95 -23.10 6.45
N PRO A 123 0.97 -22.64 7.25
CA PRO A 123 0.61 -21.23 7.28
C PRO A 123 1.72 -20.38 7.92
N LEU A 124 2.27 -19.45 7.15
CA LEU A 124 3.06 -18.34 7.64
C LEU A 124 2.17 -17.48 8.55
N ALA A 125 2.60 -17.25 9.78
CA ALA A 125 1.88 -16.45 10.75
C ALA A 125 2.36 -15.00 10.67
N THR A 126 1.52 -14.08 10.17
CA THR A 126 1.78 -12.64 10.26
C THR A 126 0.73 -11.97 11.13
N THR A 127 1.10 -11.72 12.38
CA THR A 127 0.53 -10.67 13.23
C THR A 127 1.11 -9.33 12.78
N THR A 128 0.38 -8.58 11.97
CA THR A 128 0.79 -7.27 11.45
C THR A 128 0.54 -6.18 12.49
N LYS A 129 1.54 -5.94 13.36
CA LYS A 129 1.66 -4.63 14.04
C LYS A 129 1.90 -3.54 13.00
N SER A 130 1.27 -2.38 13.18
CA SER A 130 1.49 -1.21 12.32
C SER A 130 2.99 -0.89 12.27
N SER A 131 3.56 -0.91 11.07
CA SER A 131 4.99 -0.75 10.86
C SER A 131 5.32 0.73 10.72
N LYS A 132 6.16 1.25 11.61
CA LYS A 132 6.72 2.60 11.47
C LYS A 132 7.92 2.51 10.54
N TYR A 133 7.95 3.34 9.49
CA TYR A 133 9.11 3.46 8.62
C TYR A 133 9.83 4.80 8.83
N SER A 134 11.13 4.80 8.58
CA SER A 134 11.96 6.01 8.45
C SER A 134 12.83 5.88 7.21
N LEU A 135 13.09 6.99 6.54
CA LEU A 135 13.96 7.07 5.37
C LEU A 135 15.20 7.90 5.70
N MET A 136 16.37 7.48 5.23
CA MET A 136 17.60 8.29 5.23
C MET A 136 18.49 7.94 4.04
N THR A 137 19.55 8.72 3.87
CA THR A 137 20.69 8.39 3.00
C THR A 137 21.97 8.67 3.76
N GLU A 138 23.02 7.90 3.49
CA GLU A 138 24.36 8.25 3.98
C GLU A 138 24.83 9.58 3.38
N THR A 139 25.33 10.46 4.25
CA THR A 139 25.67 11.83 3.88
C THR A 139 26.78 12.39 4.77
N TYR A 140 27.62 13.24 4.18
CA TYR A 140 28.70 13.93 4.87
C TYR A 140 28.33 15.41 4.97
N ASN A 141 28.74 16.06 6.05
CA ASN A 141 28.37 17.45 6.32
C ASN A 141 26.85 17.63 6.30
N TYR A 142 26.13 16.83 7.07
CA TYR A 142 24.71 16.97 7.31
C TYR A 142 24.44 18.11 8.29
N CYS A 143 23.70 19.13 7.84
CA CYS A 143 23.30 20.27 8.66
C CYS A 143 21.85 20.20 9.18
N GLY A 144 21.15 19.09 8.96
CA GLY A 144 19.79 18.92 9.47
C GLY A 144 19.75 18.54 10.94
N ASP A 145 18.53 18.31 11.45
CA ASP A 145 18.30 17.99 12.85
C ASP A 145 18.60 16.51 13.15
N ALA A 146 19.81 16.25 13.66
CA ALA A 146 20.27 14.91 14.03
C ALA A 146 19.35 14.22 15.07
N ASN A 147 18.57 14.97 15.86
CA ASN A 147 17.65 14.38 16.84
C ASN A 147 16.44 13.69 16.20
N LYS A 148 16.19 13.94 14.91
CA LYS A 148 15.13 13.25 14.15
C LYS A 148 15.54 11.86 13.70
N ILE A 149 16.81 11.49 13.85
CA ILE A 149 17.32 10.16 13.53
C ILE A 149 17.02 9.23 14.70
N ASP A 150 16.08 8.32 14.48
CA ASP A 150 15.64 7.36 15.50
C ASP A 150 16.59 6.14 15.54
N ALA A 151 17.53 6.17 16.47
CA ALA A 151 18.47 5.06 16.71
C ALA A 151 17.77 3.80 17.30
N GLY A 152 16.50 3.88 17.70
CA GLY A 152 15.73 2.74 18.19
C GLY A 152 15.14 1.86 17.09
N LEU A 153 15.27 2.25 15.82
CA LEU A 153 14.83 1.46 14.67
C LEU A 153 15.90 0.46 14.24
N ILE A 154 15.44 -0.63 13.63
CA ILE A 154 16.30 -1.58 12.92
C ILE A 154 16.52 -1.01 11.51
N TRP A 155 17.78 -0.72 11.17
CA TRP A 155 18.13 -0.06 9.92
C TRP A 155 18.59 -1.07 8.88
N TYR A 156 18.15 -0.84 7.64
CA TYR A 156 18.52 -1.64 6.48
C TYR A 156 19.10 -0.74 5.39
N GLY A 157 20.27 -1.11 4.87
CA GLY A 157 20.87 -0.51 3.68
C GLY A 157 20.47 -1.24 2.41
N PHE A 158 20.08 -0.47 1.40
CA PHE A 158 19.79 -0.95 0.05
C PHE A 158 21.01 -0.66 -0.83
N TYR A 159 21.59 -1.68 -1.44
CA TYR A 159 22.86 -1.60 -2.17
C TYR A 159 22.68 -1.97 -3.64
N PRO A 160 23.46 -1.37 -4.56
CA PRO A 160 23.47 -1.79 -5.96
C PRO A 160 23.78 -3.28 -6.10
N PRO A 161 23.36 -3.92 -7.21
CA PRO A 161 23.69 -5.30 -7.47
C PRO A 161 25.20 -5.56 -7.47
N ASP A 162 25.58 -6.68 -6.87
CA ASP A 162 26.97 -7.14 -6.91
C ASP A 162 27.27 -7.75 -8.30
N ALA A 163 27.94 -6.97 -9.13
CA ALA A 163 28.31 -7.35 -10.49
C ALA A 163 29.11 -8.67 -10.55
N SER A 164 29.83 -9.04 -9.49
CA SER A 164 30.61 -10.29 -9.44
C SER A 164 29.73 -11.54 -9.31
N LYS A 165 28.49 -11.40 -8.81
CA LYS A 165 27.55 -12.50 -8.62
C LYS A 165 26.68 -12.76 -9.85
N GLY A 166 26.81 -11.95 -10.91
CA GLY A 166 25.96 -12.05 -12.10
C GLY A 166 24.46 -11.82 -11.82
N GLN A 167 24.14 -11.22 -10.68
CA GLN A 167 22.76 -10.91 -10.27
C GLN A 167 22.47 -9.43 -10.58
N ASN A 168 21.22 -9.13 -10.93
CA ASN A 168 20.74 -7.76 -11.17
C ASN A 168 19.73 -7.31 -10.11
N TYR A 169 19.89 -7.82 -8.89
CA TYR A 169 19.02 -7.53 -7.76
C TYR A 169 19.72 -6.64 -6.75
N VAL A 170 18.97 -5.68 -6.20
CA VAL A 170 19.39 -4.85 -5.08
C VAL A 170 19.67 -5.76 -3.88
N SER A 171 20.80 -5.55 -3.22
CA SER A 171 21.11 -6.25 -1.97
C SER A 171 20.58 -5.45 -0.79
N VAL A 172 19.91 -6.12 0.14
CA VAL A 172 19.38 -5.50 1.37
C VAL A 172 20.10 -6.12 2.57
N LYS A 173 20.65 -5.29 3.46
CA LYS A 173 21.36 -5.76 4.66
C LYS A 173 20.97 -4.94 5.87
N GLU A 174 20.84 -5.60 7.02
CA GLU A 174 20.75 -4.92 8.31
C GLU A 174 22.09 -4.20 8.60
N VAL A 175 22.03 -2.97 9.09
CA VAL A 175 23.19 -2.11 9.33
C VAL A 175 23.04 -1.33 10.64
N GLU A 176 24.17 -0.94 11.21
CA GLU A 176 24.25 0.01 12.30
C GLU A 176 24.46 1.42 11.72
N VAL A 177 23.58 2.36 12.06
CA VAL A 177 23.72 3.77 11.66
C VAL A 177 24.51 4.52 12.72
N ASN A 178 25.56 5.21 12.27
CA ASN A 178 26.38 6.08 13.09
C ASN A 178 26.16 7.53 12.68
N VAL A 179 25.83 8.37 13.66
CA VAL A 179 25.74 9.83 13.48
C VAL A 179 26.85 10.47 14.28
N VAL A 180 27.89 10.93 13.59
CA VAL A 180 29.12 11.44 14.21
C VAL A 180 29.34 12.89 13.83
N LEU A 181 30.01 13.68 14.68
CA LEU A 181 30.37 15.05 14.32
C LEU A 181 31.33 15.04 13.12
N SER A 182 31.03 15.81 12.08
CA SER A 182 31.83 15.86 10.86
C SER A 182 33.26 16.32 11.16
N LYS A 183 34.25 15.59 10.62
CA LYS A 183 35.68 15.91 10.82
C LYS A 183 36.12 17.15 10.06
N THR A 184 35.52 17.38 8.90
CA THR A 184 35.81 18.52 8.02
C THR A 184 34.61 19.44 8.02
N LYS A 185 34.74 20.63 8.61
CA LYS A 185 33.65 21.60 8.69
C LYS A 185 33.60 22.47 7.43
N VAL A 186 32.44 22.58 6.80
CA VAL A 186 32.25 23.39 5.56
C VAL A 186 31.39 24.64 5.76
N GLY A 187 30.54 24.63 6.79
CA GLY A 187 29.64 25.70 7.18
C GLY A 187 29.99 26.31 8.52
N LYS A 188 29.08 27.13 9.06
CA LYS A 188 29.25 27.80 10.36
C LYS A 188 28.67 27.01 11.53
N GLY A 189 27.72 26.11 11.27
CA GLY A 189 26.96 25.34 12.27
C GLY A 189 27.65 24.07 12.77
N LEU A 190 26.88 23.25 13.49
CA LEU A 190 27.24 21.84 13.75
C LEU A 190 26.90 21.03 12.50
N GLU A 191 27.77 20.08 12.18
CA GLU A 191 27.68 19.22 11.00
C GLU A 191 27.90 17.79 11.43
N PHE A 192 27.14 16.87 10.85
CA PHE A 192 27.22 15.46 11.18
C PHE A 192 27.50 14.64 9.92
N ASP A 193 28.25 13.56 10.07
CA ASP A 193 28.34 12.51 9.07
C ASP A 193 27.37 11.40 9.49
N VAL A 194 26.51 11.00 8.56
CA VAL A 194 25.59 9.86 8.70
C VAL A 194 26.19 8.73 7.88
N GLU A 195 26.74 7.74 8.58
CA GLU A 195 27.44 6.61 8.00
C GLU A 195 26.88 5.29 8.53
N THR A 196 27.25 4.18 7.89
CA THR A 196 26.90 2.84 8.38
C THR A 196 28.16 2.03 8.70
N ASN A 197 27.97 0.86 9.31
CA ASN A 197 29.05 -0.11 9.54
C ASN A 197 29.42 -0.94 8.29
N ASP A 198 28.72 -0.79 7.15
CA ASP A 198 29.11 -1.43 5.88
C ASP A 198 30.09 -0.53 5.12
N GLU A 199 31.11 -1.13 4.50
CA GLU A 199 32.11 -0.41 3.71
C GLU A 199 31.53 0.06 2.36
N ASN A 200 30.48 -0.59 1.87
CA ASN A 200 29.80 -0.21 0.66
C ASN A 200 28.84 0.93 0.97
N ARG A 201 28.71 1.87 0.03
CA ARG A 201 27.74 2.95 0.14
C ARG A 201 26.35 2.45 -0.24
N SER A 202 25.38 2.64 0.65
CA SER A 202 23.97 2.38 0.33
C SER A 202 23.42 3.39 -0.68
N ILE A 203 22.44 2.96 -1.46
CA ILE A 203 21.55 3.82 -2.25
C ILE A 203 20.71 4.65 -1.26
N PHE A 204 20.07 3.99 -0.30
CA PHE A 204 19.32 4.61 0.80
C PHE A 204 19.22 3.65 1.99
N LEU A 205 18.71 4.19 3.10
CA LEU A 205 18.48 3.48 4.35
C LEU A 205 17.00 3.51 4.70
N ILE A 206 16.45 2.37 5.15
CA ILE A 206 15.12 2.28 5.73
C ILE A 206 15.23 1.80 7.18
N GLY A 207 14.62 2.54 8.10
CA GLY A 207 14.49 2.17 9.51
C GLY A 207 13.10 1.64 9.78
N LEU A 208 12.99 0.50 10.47
CA LEU A 208 11.71 -0.10 10.86
C LEU A 208 11.68 -0.44 12.36
N ASN A 209 10.47 -0.43 12.94
CA ASN A 209 10.23 -0.94 14.30
C ASN A 209 10.05 -2.47 14.36
N ARG A 210 10.29 -3.17 13.24
CA ARG A 210 10.25 -4.63 13.10
C ARG A 210 11.34 -5.09 12.13
N LYS A 211 11.66 -6.39 12.14
CA LYS A 211 12.56 -6.96 11.14
C LYS A 211 11.93 -6.91 9.75
N LEU A 212 12.75 -6.57 8.76
CA LEU A 212 12.43 -6.71 7.35
C LEU A 212 12.80 -8.13 6.92
N GLU A 213 11.88 -8.83 6.26
CA GLU A 213 12.12 -10.18 5.71
C GLU A 213 12.96 -10.09 4.42
N ALA A 214 14.20 -9.63 4.56
CA ALA A 214 15.11 -9.36 3.43
C ALA A 214 15.60 -10.63 2.71
N GLU A 215 15.60 -11.77 3.39
CA GLU A 215 16.01 -13.06 2.80
C GLU A 215 15.00 -13.49 1.72
N GLY A 216 15.48 -13.62 0.47
CA GLY A 216 14.64 -14.02 -0.66
C GLY A 216 13.99 -12.84 -1.42
N MET A 217 14.25 -11.59 -1.02
CA MET A 217 13.82 -10.44 -1.82
C MET A 217 14.57 -10.38 -3.15
N HIS A 218 13.82 -10.32 -4.25
CA HIS A 218 14.35 -10.22 -5.61
C HIS A 218 13.96 -8.88 -6.24
N ILE A 219 14.46 -7.78 -5.65
CA ILE A 219 14.16 -6.44 -6.12
C ILE A 219 15.10 -6.10 -7.28
N LYS A 220 14.56 -6.02 -8.50
CA LYS A 220 15.34 -5.66 -9.68
C LYS A 220 15.89 -4.24 -9.56
N ASP A 221 17.16 -4.05 -9.92
CA ASP A 221 17.72 -2.70 -10.02
C ASP A 221 17.19 -1.97 -11.27
N ASN A 222 16.61 -0.79 -11.03
CA ASN A 222 16.04 0.09 -12.05
C ASN A 222 16.90 1.34 -12.30
N SER A 223 18.11 1.40 -11.72
CA SER A 223 19.00 2.57 -11.77
C SER A 223 19.34 3.00 -13.21
N GLU A 224 19.68 2.05 -14.10
CA GLU A 224 20.00 2.35 -15.50
C GLU A 224 18.76 2.79 -16.28
N GLN A 225 17.57 2.24 -16.00
CA GLN A 225 16.32 2.71 -16.61
C GLN A 225 16.07 4.18 -16.26
N LEU A 226 16.23 4.56 -15.00
CA LEU A 226 16.11 5.95 -14.54
C LEU A 226 17.22 6.85 -15.10
N ARG A 227 18.42 6.30 -15.34
CA ARG A 227 19.55 7.03 -15.91
C ARG A 227 19.32 7.40 -17.37
N TYR A 228 18.86 6.47 -18.21
CA TYR A 228 18.65 6.72 -19.64
C TYR A 228 17.27 7.29 -19.96
N GLY A 229 16.22 6.85 -19.25
CA GLY A 229 14.85 7.31 -19.44
C GLY A 229 14.57 8.67 -18.80
N GLY A 230 15.43 9.10 -17.88
CA GLY A 230 15.25 10.30 -17.09
C GLY A 230 14.47 10.03 -15.79
N ARG A 231 14.71 10.88 -14.80
CA ARG A 231 14.08 10.79 -13.47
C ARG A 231 12.86 11.69 -13.30
N LYS A 232 12.61 12.58 -14.26
CA LYS A 232 11.49 13.53 -14.26
C LYS A 232 10.38 12.99 -15.15
N VAL A 233 9.14 13.10 -14.68
CA VAL A 233 7.96 12.78 -15.48
C VAL A 233 7.33 14.11 -15.89
N PHE A 234 7.55 14.52 -17.14
CA PHE A 234 7.02 15.76 -17.69
C PHE A 234 5.52 15.63 -18.01
N PRO A 235 4.75 16.73 -18.02
CA PRO A 235 3.34 16.69 -18.43
C PRO A 235 3.13 15.97 -19.78
N GLY A 236 2.18 15.03 -19.81
CA GLY A 236 1.90 14.17 -20.95
C GLY A 236 2.72 12.88 -21.02
N GLN A 237 3.67 12.68 -20.10
CA GLN A 237 4.44 11.43 -20.01
C GLN A 237 3.80 10.43 -19.04
N GLU A 238 4.05 9.15 -19.33
CA GLU A 238 3.72 8.01 -18.48
C GLU A 238 4.97 7.12 -18.35
N LEU A 239 5.26 6.69 -17.14
CA LEU A 239 6.32 5.75 -16.80
C LEU A 239 5.70 4.50 -16.17
N VAL A 240 6.13 3.33 -16.63
CA VAL A 240 5.73 2.05 -16.04
C VAL A 240 6.70 1.68 -14.92
N LEU A 241 6.15 1.51 -13.71
CA LEU A 241 6.85 1.11 -12.49
C LEU A 241 6.56 -0.37 -12.21
N GLY A 242 7.63 -1.14 -11.98
CA GLY A 242 7.56 -2.59 -11.77
C GLY A 242 7.56 -3.41 -13.07
N GLN A 243 7.79 -4.72 -12.95
CA GLN A 243 7.80 -5.67 -14.08
C GLN A 243 6.78 -6.81 -13.91
N ASN A 244 5.84 -6.66 -12.98
CA ASN A 244 4.85 -7.68 -12.66
C ASN A 244 3.70 -7.66 -13.69
N GLU A 245 2.88 -8.71 -13.71
CA GLU A 245 1.68 -8.81 -14.57
C GLU A 245 0.69 -7.64 -14.40
N LYS A 246 0.77 -6.94 -13.26
CA LYS A 246 -0.02 -5.76 -12.91
C LYS A 246 0.87 -4.54 -12.65
N PRO A 247 1.43 -3.93 -13.70
CA PRO A 247 2.35 -2.82 -13.52
C PRO A 247 1.62 -1.55 -13.06
N ILE A 248 2.29 -0.73 -12.26
CA ILE A 248 1.81 0.59 -11.88
C ILE A 248 2.32 1.61 -12.88
N LYS A 249 1.46 2.51 -13.32
CA LYS A 249 1.78 3.59 -14.25
C LYS A 249 1.81 4.91 -13.49
N LEU A 250 2.94 5.59 -13.53
CA LEU A 250 3.11 6.94 -13.04
C LEU A 250 2.96 7.92 -14.20
N SER A 251 2.00 8.84 -14.13
CA SER A 251 1.70 9.80 -15.19
C SER A 251 1.69 11.22 -14.66
N ALA A 252 2.14 12.16 -15.48
CA ALA A 252 2.12 13.58 -15.15
C ALA A 252 1.21 14.38 -16.09
N THR A 253 0.51 15.36 -15.55
CA THR A 253 -0.27 16.36 -16.31
C THR A 253 0.09 17.76 -15.83
N GLY A 254 -0.26 18.78 -16.62
CA GLY A 254 0.05 20.17 -16.32
C GLY A 254 0.32 20.96 -17.60
N ASN A 255 0.57 22.25 -17.44
CA ASN A 255 0.94 23.15 -18.53
C ASN A 255 2.44 23.39 -18.52
N VAL A 256 3.05 23.45 -19.71
CA VAL A 256 4.46 23.76 -19.92
C VAL A 256 4.53 25.17 -20.52
N GLU A 257 5.08 26.12 -19.77
CA GLU A 257 5.11 27.55 -20.16
C GLU A 257 6.43 27.95 -20.82
N SER A 258 7.51 27.20 -20.56
CA SER A 258 8.82 27.42 -21.17
C SER A 258 9.51 26.11 -21.59
N SER A 259 10.50 26.22 -22.47
CA SER A 259 11.30 25.08 -22.94
C SER A 259 12.63 24.98 -22.20
N GLY A 260 13.14 23.75 -22.06
CA GLY A 260 14.44 23.49 -21.46
C GLY A 260 14.42 22.33 -20.44
N PRO A 261 15.55 22.05 -19.78
CA PRO A 261 15.68 20.94 -18.81
C PRO A 261 14.98 21.21 -17.46
N CYS A 262 14.55 22.45 -17.24
CA CYS A 262 13.85 22.91 -16.04
C CYS A 262 12.75 23.90 -16.48
N PRO A 263 11.69 23.42 -17.14
CA PRO A 263 10.64 24.28 -17.67
C PRO A 263 9.80 24.88 -16.54
N GLU A 264 9.20 26.04 -16.80
CA GLU A 264 8.17 26.61 -15.95
C GLU A 264 6.89 25.81 -16.14
N LEU A 265 6.36 25.28 -15.04
CA LEU A 265 5.17 24.44 -15.03
C LEU A 265 4.06 25.07 -14.19
N THR A 266 2.83 25.00 -14.69
CA THR A 266 1.64 25.33 -13.90
C THR A 266 0.66 24.17 -13.89
N ASN A 267 -0.07 24.02 -12.78
CA ASN A 267 -1.02 22.91 -12.56
C ASN A 267 -0.39 21.52 -12.74
N TYR A 268 0.88 21.35 -12.36
CA TYR A 268 1.53 20.06 -12.39
C TYR A 268 0.81 19.08 -11.44
N LYS A 269 0.45 17.91 -11.95
CA LYS A 269 -0.16 16.83 -11.18
C LYS A 269 0.49 15.51 -11.52
N LEU A 270 0.72 14.71 -10.49
CA LEU A 270 1.27 13.38 -10.58
C LEU A 270 0.22 12.36 -10.12
N SER A 271 -0.05 11.38 -10.97
CA SER A 271 -1.04 10.34 -10.70
C SER A 271 -0.47 8.94 -10.93
N LEU A 272 -0.81 8.02 -10.04
CA LEU A 272 -0.56 6.59 -10.18
C LEU A 272 -1.82 5.91 -10.72
N LYS A 273 -1.64 4.99 -11.67
CA LYS A 273 -2.68 4.12 -12.20
C LYS A 273 -2.23 2.67 -12.03
N GLY A 274 -3.09 1.84 -11.48
CA GLY A 274 -2.79 0.43 -11.30
C GLY A 274 -4.06 -0.36 -11.08
N GLU A 275 -3.91 -1.58 -10.58
CA GLU A 275 -5.04 -2.42 -10.20
C GLU A 275 -4.96 -2.77 -8.73
N LYS A 276 -6.07 -2.63 -8.02
CA LYS A 276 -6.24 -3.13 -6.65
C LYS A 276 -7.50 -3.98 -6.61
N TYR A 277 -7.37 -5.22 -6.10
CA TYR A 277 -8.46 -6.20 -6.10
C TYR A 277 -9.14 -6.36 -7.48
N PHE A 278 -8.36 -6.43 -8.55
CA PHE A 278 -8.83 -6.56 -9.94
C PHE A 278 -9.62 -5.35 -10.48
N LEU A 279 -9.58 -4.21 -9.78
CA LEU A 279 -10.21 -2.97 -10.21
C LEU A 279 -9.16 -1.91 -10.55
N PRO A 280 -9.37 -1.12 -11.62
CA PRO A 280 -8.50 0.01 -11.91
C PRO A 280 -8.61 1.04 -10.79
N VAL A 281 -7.46 1.45 -10.26
CA VAL A 281 -7.33 2.54 -9.29
C VAL A 281 -6.51 3.64 -9.95
N GLU A 282 -7.00 4.88 -9.85
CA GLU A 282 -6.25 6.08 -10.18
C GLU A 282 -6.13 6.93 -8.91
N GLN A 283 -4.89 7.16 -8.48
CA GLN A 283 -4.57 7.92 -7.28
C GLN A 283 -3.76 9.16 -7.68
N ASN A 284 -4.28 10.35 -7.34
CA ASN A 284 -3.49 11.57 -7.38
C ASN A 284 -2.60 11.62 -6.13
N ILE A 285 -1.29 11.78 -6.31
CA ILE A 285 -0.30 11.86 -5.20
C ILE A 285 0.33 13.26 -5.07
N THR A 286 -0.21 14.24 -5.79
CA THR A 286 0.34 15.60 -5.86
C THR A 286 0.24 16.33 -4.52
N GLU A 287 -0.83 16.10 -3.75
CA GLU A 287 -1.09 16.80 -2.50
C GLU A 287 -0.16 16.31 -1.38
N GLU A 288 0.23 15.03 -1.44
CA GLU A 288 1.18 14.41 -0.53
C GLU A 288 2.64 14.84 -0.84
N LEU A 289 2.93 15.12 -2.11
CA LEU A 289 4.20 15.68 -2.61
C LEU A 289 4.21 17.21 -2.50
N VAL A 290 4.18 17.72 -1.28
CA VAL A 290 4.15 19.18 -0.99
C VAL A 290 5.39 19.91 -1.55
N HIS A 291 6.47 19.18 -1.82
CA HIS A 291 7.72 19.72 -2.36
C HIS A 291 7.90 19.31 -3.81
N ASN A 292 7.94 20.29 -4.72
CA ASN A 292 8.08 20.05 -6.17
C ASN A 292 9.49 20.35 -6.71
N GLY A 293 10.45 20.70 -5.84
CA GLY A 293 11.81 21.04 -6.28
C GLY A 293 11.86 22.35 -7.07
N GLN A 294 13.06 22.72 -7.52
CA GLN A 294 13.31 23.98 -8.21
C GLN A 294 12.63 24.09 -9.59
N CYS A 295 12.33 22.95 -10.24
CA CYS A 295 11.72 22.89 -11.57
C CYS A 295 10.20 22.65 -11.52
N GLY A 296 9.58 22.75 -10.34
CA GLY A 296 8.13 22.52 -10.20
C GLY A 296 7.68 21.06 -10.43
N MET A 297 8.60 20.10 -10.43
CA MET A 297 8.31 18.66 -10.40
C MET A 297 9.38 17.87 -9.61
N PRO A 298 8.97 16.84 -8.83
CA PRO A 298 9.90 15.93 -8.18
C PRO A 298 10.59 14.99 -9.17
N GLU A 299 11.71 14.41 -8.76
CA GLU A 299 12.42 13.36 -9.48
C GLU A 299 12.22 12.00 -8.82
N ILE A 300 12.15 10.93 -9.60
CA ILE A 300 12.15 9.57 -9.07
C ILE A 300 13.58 9.24 -8.63
N TYR A 301 13.76 9.02 -7.33
CA TYR A 301 15.02 8.61 -6.76
C TYR A 301 15.22 7.10 -6.87
N TRP A 302 14.19 6.33 -6.52
CA TRP A 302 14.21 4.87 -6.52
C TRP A 302 12.78 4.31 -6.55
N TYR A 303 12.62 3.11 -7.08
CA TYR A 303 11.39 2.32 -6.91
C TYR A 303 11.67 0.81 -6.94
N GLY A 304 10.85 0.04 -6.22
CA GLY A 304 10.94 -1.40 -6.12
C GLY A 304 10.04 -1.95 -4.99
N ASP A 305 9.65 -3.22 -5.08
CA ASP A 305 8.75 -3.88 -4.12
C ASP A 305 9.57 -4.56 -3.02
N PHE A 306 9.82 -3.84 -1.93
CA PHE A 306 10.49 -4.39 -0.75
C PHE A 306 9.51 -4.82 0.34
N THR A 307 8.22 -4.53 0.21
CA THR A 307 7.17 -5.04 1.11
C THR A 307 6.68 -6.43 0.70
N GLY A 308 6.92 -6.83 -0.55
CA GLY A 308 6.63 -8.16 -1.08
C GLY A 308 5.17 -8.36 -1.50
N ASP A 309 4.40 -7.27 -1.66
CA ASP A 309 2.97 -7.32 -1.98
C ASP A 309 2.66 -7.11 -3.47
N GLY A 310 3.70 -6.99 -4.29
CA GLY A 310 3.60 -6.79 -5.73
C GLY A 310 3.46 -5.33 -6.16
N VAL A 311 3.30 -4.40 -5.22
CA VAL A 311 3.20 -2.94 -5.45
C VAL A 311 4.56 -2.30 -5.13
N PRO A 312 5.26 -1.70 -6.11
CA PRO A 312 6.53 -1.03 -5.81
C PRO A 312 6.36 0.14 -4.84
N GLU A 313 7.23 0.18 -3.84
CA GLU A 313 7.54 1.40 -3.08
C GLU A 313 8.23 2.40 -4.00
N ILE A 314 8.02 3.69 -3.73
CA ILE A 314 8.54 4.79 -4.55
C ILE A 314 9.18 5.83 -3.65
N ILE A 315 10.42 6.21 -3.98
CA ILE A 315 11.09 7.35 -3.34
C ILE A 315 11.20 8.46 -4.38
N PHE A 316 10.60 9.60 -4.06
CA PHE A 316 10.80 10.84 -4.80
C PHE A 316 11.89 11.69 -4.14
N VAL A 317 12.60 12.47 -4.94
CA VAL A 317 13.51 13.53 -4.47
C VAL A 317 13.17 14.85 -5.15
N SER A 318 12.94 15.86 -4.33
CA SER A 318 12.70 17.23 -4.75
C SER A 318 13.95 18.05 -4.51
N VAL A 319 14.64 18.33 -5.62
CA VAL A 319 15.94 19.00 -5.62
C VAL A 319 15.75 20.52 -5.65
N TYR A 320 16.30 21.19 -4.65
CA TYR A 320 16.42 22.65 -4.59
C TYR A 320 17.89 23.05 -4.62
N LYS A 321 18.14 24.34 -4.79
CA LYS A 321 19.50 24.87 -4.78
C LYS A 321 20.26 24.53 -3.49
N GLU A 322 19.59 24.65 -2.34
CA GLU A 322 20.20 24.50 -1.01
C GLU A 322 19.75 23.26 -0.24
N LYS A 323 18.86 22.42 -0.81
CA LYS A 323 18.41 21.20 -0.12
C LYS A 323 17.84 20.16 -1.06
N ASN A 324 17.87 18.90 -0.63
CA ASN A 324 17.12 17.80 -1.24
C ASN A 324 16.08 17.30 -0.26
N HIS A 325 14.84 17.16 -0.73
CA HIS A 325 13.74 16.62 0.06
C HIS A 325 13.31 15.27 -0.52
N PHE A 326 13.50 14.19 0.22
CA PHE A 326 13.09 12.86 -0.15
C PHE A 326 11.74 12.53 0.48
N THR A 327 10.88 11.85 -0.27
CA THR A 327 9.57 11.40 0.19
C THR A 327 9.39 9.93 -0.19
N LEU A 328 9.15 9.09 0.82
CA LEU A 328 8.87 7.67 0.67
C LEU A 328 7.35 7.46 0.59
N PHE A 329 6.92 6.78 -0.45
CA PHE A 329 5.61 6.18 -0.58
C PHE A 329 5.72 4.67 -0.46
N ILE A 330 4.85 4.08 0.36
CA ILE A 330 4.74 2.63 0.48
C ILE A 330 3.37 2.13 0.08
N SER A 331 3.31 0.87 -0.36
CA SER A 331 2.06 0.22 -0.69
C SER A 331 1.04 0.37 0.46
N ASP A 332 -0.21 0.68 0.09
CA ASP A 332 -1.32 0.77 1.04
C ASP A 332 -2.27 -0.40 0.83
N PRO A 333 -2.21 -1.47 1.64
CA PRO A 333 -3.15 -2.57 1.52
C PRO A 333 -4.53 -2.24 2.11
N HIS A 334 -4.67 -1.16 2.90
CA HIS A 334 -5.86 -0.87 3.71
C HIS A 334 -6.87 0.08 3.04
N GLN A 335 -6.44 0.91 2.08
CA GLN A 335 -7.34 1.88 1.40
C GLN A 335 -7.75 1.43 -0.01
N ASP A 336 -9.02 1.15 -0.24
CA ASP A 336 -9.52 0.67 -1.55
C ASP A 336 -9.20 1.60 -2.74
N ASN A 337 -9.14 2.90 -2.50
CA ASN A 337 -8.97 3.95 -3.50
C ASN A 337 -7.55 4.51 -3.58
N ALA A 338 -6.60 3.91 -2.86
CA ALA A 338 -5.19 4.29 -2.90
C ALA A 338 -4.33 3.06 -3.18
N ILE A 339 -3.27 3.29 -3.97
CA ILE A 339 -2.27 2.30 -4.31
C ILE A 339 -1.12 2.37 -3.29
N VAL A 340 -0.73 3.59 -2.93
CA VAL A 340 0.33 3.89 -1.98
C VAL A 340 -0.09 4.95 -0.99
N ARG A 341 0.62 5.07 0.13
CA ARG A 341 0.52 6.20 1.07
C ARG A 341 1.88 6.82 1.30
N LYS A 342 1.92 8.13 1.57
CA LYS A 342 3.14 8.79 2.04
C LYS A 342 3.46 8.28 3.45
N GLU A 343 4.68 7.80 3.63
CA GLU A 343 5.09 7.17 4.89
C GLU A 343 6.18 7.95 5.61
N ALA A 344 7.23 8.39 4.90
CA ALA A 344 8.37 9.05 5.52
C ALA A 344 8.94 10.16 4.64
N GLU A 345 9.62 11.12 5.27
CA GLU A 345 10.30 12.22 4.61
C GLU A 345 11.71 12.36 5.18
N TRP A 346 12.67 12.70 4.33
CA TRP A 346 14.06 12.93 4.70
C TRP A 346 14.59 14.17 4.00
N VAL A 347 15.25 15.06 4.74
CA VAL A 347 15.74 16.33 4.18
C VAL A 347 17.23 16.42 4.39
N ILE A 348 17.96 16.74 3.33
CA ILE A 348 19.38 17.03 3.35
C ILE A 348 19.56 18.48 2.96
N ASP A 349 19.86 19.32 3.94
CA ASP A 349 20.21 20.73 3.73
C ASP A 349 21.71 20.85 3.42
N LYS A 350 22.06 21.75 2.50
CA LYS A 350 23.45 22.16 2.29
C LYS A 350 23.90 23.05 3.43
N CYS A 351 25.16 22.91 3.82
CA CYS A 351 25.74 23.61 4.95
C CYS A 351 26.31 25.01 4.65
N TYR A 352 26.27 25.49 3.40
CA TYR A 352 26.99 26.70 2.96
C TYR A 352 26.11 27.77 2.31
#